data_AF-A0A7W0UDU0-F1
#
_entry.id   AF-A0A7W0UDU0-F1
#
_cell.length_a   1.000
_cell.length_b   1.000
_cell.length_c   1.000
_cell.angle_alpha   90.00
_cell.angle_beta   90.00
_cell.angle_gamma   90.00
#
_symmetry.space_group_name_H-M   'P 1'
#
loop_
_entity.id
_entity.type
_entity.pdbx_description
1 polymer ?
#
loop_
_entity_poly.entity_id
_entity_poly.type
_entity_poly.pdbx_seq_one_letter_code
_entity_poly.pdbx_strand_id
1 'polypeptide(L)'
;MIAELLTVLAIASPSAEQQLCPVTRPAHPSGRYGSRRLWTMLPVGGGLRVQQGADGSIGTKLGWIPDRDRGLRLVVGGRRLDAPGRMRVLGVHWGYSSTGRGSWASAVEFASAGCWRITGRAGPSTLSYIVKVVPE
;
A
#
# COMPACT_ATOMS: atom_id res chain seq x y z
N MET A 1 9.26 -49.15 -40.23
CA MET A 1 8.59 -47.87 -39.98
C MET A 1 8.33 -47.79 -38.48
N ILE A 2 9.15 -47.05 -37.75
CA ILE A 2 9.01 -46.83 -36.30
C ILE A 2 8.52 -45.40 -36.14
N ALA A 3 7.31 -45.22 -35.61
CA ALA A 3 6.75 -43.91 -35.31
C ALA A 3 7.11 -43.54 -33.86
N GLU A 4 7.94 -42.51 -33.68
CA GLU A 4 8.23 -41.94 -32.37
C GLU A 4 7.04 -41.10 -31.87
N LEU A 5 6.51 -41.45 -30.71
CA LEU A 5 5.62 -40.57 -29.95
C LEU A 5 6.46 -39.52 -29.21
N LEU A 6 6.40 -38.28 -29.68
CA LEU A 6 6.88 -37.11 -28.93
C LEU A 6 5.80 -36.67 -27.92
N THR A 7 6.00 -36.99 -26.65
CA THR A 7 5.21 -36.46 -25.54
C THR A 7 5.60 -34.99 -25.32
N VAL A 8 4.69 -34.07 -25.63
CA VAL A 8 4.85 -32.65 -25.30
C VAL A 8 4.58 -32.47 -23.80
N LEU A 9 5.62 -32.14 -23.03
CA LEU A 9 5.46 -31.70 -21.63
C LEU A 9 4.75 -30.34 -21.63
N ALA A 10 3.50 -30.31 -21.17
CA ALA A 10 2.82 -29.06 -20.87
C ALA A 10 3.52 -28.40 -19.68
N ILE A 11 4.21 -27.29 -19.91
CA ILE A 11 4.72 -26.43 -18.85
C ILE A 11 3.49 -25.77 -18.22
N ALA A 12 3.08 -26.23 -17.04
CA ALA A 12 2.05 -25.54 -16.26
C ALA A 12 2.54 -24.10 -16.03
N SER A 13 1.80 -23.13 -16.54
CA SER A 13 1.99 -21.73 -16.17
C SER A 13 1.79 -21.62 -14.65
N PRO A 14 2.59 -20.84 -13.92
CA PRO A 14 2.36 -20.66 -12.49
C PRO A 14 0.93 -20.15 -12.28
N SER A 15 0.17 -20.86 -11.43
CA SER A 15 -1.16 -20.44 -10.96
C SER A 15 -1.11 -18.97 -10.50
N ALA A 16 -2.14 -18.20 -10.82
CA ALA A 16 -2.31 -16.79 -10.46
C ALA A 16 -2.16 -16.50 -8.95
N GLU A 17 -2.18 -17.54 -8.09
CA GLU A 17 -1.94 -17.46 -6.65
C GLU A 17 -0.50 -17.06 -6.27
N GLN A 18 0.47 -17.25 -7.16
CA GLN A 18 1.88 -16.94 -6.92
C GLN A 18 2.34 -15.59 -7.50
N GLN A 19 1.41 -14.75 -7.95
CA GLN A 19 1.68 -13.32 -8.10
C GLN A 19 1.79 -12.68 -6.69
N LEU A 20 2.86 -13.06 -5.98
CA LEU A 20 3.31 -12.57 -4.69
C LEU A 20 3.12 -11.05 -4.69
N CYS A 21 2.28 -10.54 -3.79
CA CYS A 21 1.94 -9.13 -3.72
C CYS A 21 3.18 -8.27 -4.00
N PRO A 22 3.23 -7.49 -5.10
CA PRO A 22 4.45 -6.82 -5.54
C PRO A 22 4.67 -5.59 -4.67
N VAL A 23 5.02 -5.82 -3.41
CA VAL A 23 5.19 -4.79 -2.40
C VAL A 23 6.24 -3.79 -2.86
N THR A 24 5.95 -2.51 -2.65
CA THR A 24 6.90 -1.46 -2.94
C THR A 24 8.06 -1.57 -1.97
N ARG A 25 9.28 -1.60 -2.51
CA ARG A 25 10.52 -1.58 -1.72
C ARG A 25 11.08 -0.16 -1.73
N PRO A 26 11.57 0.35 -0.58
CA PRO A 26 12.23 1.64 -0.57
C PRO A 26 13.56 1.55 -1.31
N ALA A 27 13.94 2.61 -2.02
CA ALA A 27 15.26 2.69 -2.66
C ALA A 27 16.39 2.91 -1.64
N HIS A 28 16.04 3.34 -0.41
CA HIS A 28 16.99 3.65 0.66
C HIS A 28 16.59 2.92 1.97
N PRO A 29 17.55 2.49 2.80
CA PRO A 29 17.26 1.79 4.07
C PRO A 29 16.39 2.54 5.07
N SER A 30 16.19 3.86 4.89
CA SER A 30 15.37 4.67 5.79
C SER A 30 13.88 4.33 5.71
N GLY A 31 13.43 3.54 4.74
CA GLY A 31 12.01 3.21 4.55
C GLY A 31 11.17 4.37 4.00
N ARG A 32 11.74 5.56 3.88
CA ARG A 32 11.08 6.72 3.27
C ARG A 32 10.86 6.46 1.77
N TYR A 33 9.62 6.66 1.34
CA TYR A 33 9.22 6.50 -0.06
C TYR A 33 8.45 7.71 -0.56
N GLY A 34 8.77 8.14 -1.77
CA GLY A 34 8.15 9.27 -2.44
C GLY A 34 9.15 10.23 -3.06
N SER A 35 8.67 11.42 -3.42
CA SER A 35 9.45 12.40 -4.15
C SER A 35 9.24 13.80 -3.55
N ARG A 36 9.93 14.80 -4.11
CA ARG A 36 10.19 16.18 -3.64
C ARG A 36 9.10 16.92 -2.83
N ARG A 37 7.84 16.51 -2.85
CA ARG A 37 6.70 17.21 -2.21
C ARG A 37 5.79 16.33 -1.36
N LEU A 38 5.89 15.01 -1.46
CA LEU A 38 5.05 14.08 -0.70
C LEU A 38 5.79 12.76 -0.50
N TRP A 39 5.89 12.35 0.75
CA TRP A 39 6.50 11.10 1.17
C TRP A 39 5.60 10.32 2.12
N THR A 40 5.93 9.05 2.30
CA THR A 40 5.42 8.17 3.35
C THR A 40 6.56 7.32 3.89
N MET A 41 6.26 6.50 4.90
CA MET A 41 7.14 5.45 5.41
C MET A 41 6.56 4.10 4.99
N LEU A 42 7.35 3.31 4.27
CA LEU A 42 6.93 1.95 3.91
C LEU A 42 7.09 1.02 5.10
N PRO A 43 6.15 0.07 5.29
CA PRO A 43 6.31 -0.97 6.29
C PRO A 43 7.52 -1.85 5.97
N VAL A 44 8.22 -2.31 7.00
CA VAL A 44 9.36 -3.23 6.85
C VAL A 44 8.90 -4.52 6.15
N GLY A 45 9.66 -4.94 5.13
CA GLY A 45 9.30 -6.12 4.32
C GLY A 45 8.03 -5.97 3.47
N GLY A 46 7.40 -4.79 3.44
CA GLY A 46 6.17 -4.54 2.69
C GLY A 46 4.88 -5.05 3.34
N GLY A 47 4.96 -5.64 4.54
CA GLY A 47 3.82 -6.13 5.30
C GLY A 47 3.23 -5.07 6.22
N LEU A 48 2.04 -4.58 5.90
CA LEU A 48 1.29 -3.69 6.77
C LEU A 48 0.51 -4.55 7.78
N ARG A 49 1.08 -4.72 8.98
CA ARG A 49 0.43 -5.37 10.12
C ARG A 49 -0.62 -4.44 10.71
N VAL A 50 -1.84 -4.93 10.87
CA VAL A 50 -2.97 -4.11 11.30
C VAL A 50 -3.84 -4.91 12.25
N GLN A 51 -4.21 -4.30 13.36
CA GLN A 51 -5.14 -4.89 14.30
C GLN A 51 -6.52 -5.05 13.67
N GLN A 52 -7.10 -6.23 13.87
CA GLN A 52 -8.47 -6.50 13.45
C GLN A 52 -9.44 -6.06 14.56
N GLY A 53 -10.43 -5.26 14.19
CA GLY A 53 -11.53 -4.89 15.07
C GLY A 53 -12.47 -6.08 15.32
N ALA A 54 -13.29 -5.99 16.37
CA ALA A 54 -14.27 -7.02 16.71
C ALA A 54 -15.33 -7.25 15.61
N ASP A 55 -15.56 -6.25 14.75
CA ASP A 55 -16.43 -6.31 13.57
C ASP A 55 -15.75 -6.91 12.33
N GLY A 56 -14.50 -7.38 12.47
CA GLY A 56 -13.70 -7.95 11.39
C GLY A 56 -13.00 -6.92 10.52
N SER A 57 -13.21 -5.61 10.75
CA SER A 57 -12.53 -4.53 10.02
C SER A 57 -11.03 -4.51 10.33
N ILE A 58 -10.22 -4.11 9.36
CA ILE A 58 -8.76 -4.03 9.52
C ILE A 58 -8.35 -2.56 9.38
N GLY A 59 -8.24 -1.86 10.51
CA GLY A 59 -8.12 -0.39 10.58
C GLY A 59 -6.73 0.10 11.01
N THR A 60 -6.18 1.10 10.32
CA THR A 60 -4.88 1.69 10.70
C THR A 60 -4.78 3.17 10.33
N LYS A 61 -3.67 3.80 10.75
CA LYS A 61 -3.29 5.16 10.37
C LYS A 61 -2.13 5.12 9.38
N LEU A 62 -2.26 5.85 8.27
CA LEU A 62 -1.18 6.05 7.32
C LEU A 62 -0.60 7.46 7.46
N GLY A 63 0.72 7.55 7.57
CA GLY A 63 1.44 8.81 7.68
C GLY A 63 1.88 9.36 6.33
N TRP A 64 1.72 10.67 6.15
CA TRP A 64 2.10 11.38 4.93
C TRP A 64 2.86 12.64 5.28
N ILE A 65 4.04 12.80 4.69
CA ILE A 65 4.98 13.85 5.05
C ILE A 65 5.14 14.76 3.82
N PRO A 66 4.76 16.04 3.88
CA PRO A 66 5.11 17.00 2.84
C PRO A 66 6.54 17.52 2.97
N ASP A 67 6.98 18.29 1.98
CA ASP A 67 8.25 19.03 2.04
C ASP A 67 8.17 20.27 2.92
N ARG A 68 7.00 20.88 2.92
CA ARG A 68 6.63 22.02 3.75
C ARG A 68 5.12 22.14 3.79
N ASP A 69 4.63 22.89 4.78
CA ASP A 69 3.23 23.29 4.80
C ASP A 69 2.95 24.26 3.64
N ARG A 70 1.89 23.98 2.91
CA ARG A 70 1.43 24.74 1.74
C ARG A 70 -0.09 24.96 1.78
N GLY A 71 -0.75 24.60 2.89
CA GLY A 71 -2.21 24.63 2.98
C GLY A 71 -2.91 23.68 1.99
N LEU A 72 -2.24 22.61 1.55
CA LEU A 72 -2.80 21.66 0.59
C LEU A 72 -3.70 20.63 1.29
N ARG A 73 -4.75 20.21 0.58
CA ARG A 73 -5.55 19.04 0.98
C ARG A 73 -4.90 17.76 0.45
N LEU A 74 -4.76 16.77 1.32
CA LEU A 74 -4.41 15.41 0.94
C LEU A 74 -5.68 14.60 0.66
N VAL A 75 -5.70 13.93 -0.49
CA VAL A 75 -6.71 12.93 -0.85
C VAL A 75 -6.04 11.56 -0.85
N VAL A 76 -6.61 10.62 -0.10
CA VAL A 76 -6.10 9.25 0.04
C VAL A 76 -7.10 8.28 -0.57
N GLY A 77 -6.61 7.19 -1.14
CA GLY A 77 -7.43 6.09 -1.62
C GLY A 77 -6.66 4.78 -1.68
N GLY A 78 -7.38 3.68 -1.76
CA GLY A 78 -6.78 2.35 -1.84
C GLY A 78 -7.62 1.39 -2.66
N ARG A 79 -6.94 0.54 -3.43
CA ARG A 79 -7.55 -0.49 -4.27
C ARG A 79 -6.86 -1.83 -4.03
N ARG A 80 -7.66 -2.87 -3.81
CA ARG A 80 -7.14 -4.23 -3.72
C ARG A 80 -6.66 -4.70 -5.09
N LEU A 81 -5.57 -5.46 -5.13
CA LEU A 81 -4.90 -5.92 -6.34
C LEU A 81 -5.07 -7.42 -6.59
N ASP A 82 -5.24 -8.20 -5.52
CA ASP A 82 -5.38 -9.67 -5.58
C ASP A 82 -6.84 -10.14 -5.50
N ALA A 83 -7.79 -9.22 -5.29
CA ALA A 83 -9.22 -9.46 -5.41
C ALA A 83 -9.97 -8.12 -5.52
N PRO A 84 -11.30 -8.12 -5.73
CA PRO A 84 -12.12 -6.92 -5.60
C PRO A 84 -12.05 -6.33 -4.17
N GLY A 85 -12.00 -5.00 -4.08
CA GLY A 85 -12.01 -4.30 -2.79
C GLY A 85 -11.53 -2.85 -2.89
N ARG A 86 -12.14 -1.98 -2.09
CA ARG A 86 -11.72 -0.58 -1.90
C ARG A 86 -11.41 -0.33 -0.44
N MET A 87 -10.39 0.50 -0.21
CA MET A 87 -10.04 0.95 1.13
C MET A 87 -11.00 2.07 1.50
N ARG A 88 -11.58 2.00 2.70
CA ARG A 88 -12.41 3.06 3.26
C ARG A 88 -11.51 4.09 3.93
N VAL A 89 -11.73 5.38 3.64
CA VAL A 89 -11.01 6.47 4.29
C VAL A 89 -11.97 7.12 5.28
N LEU A 90 -11.66 6.97 6.57
CA LEU A 90 -12.49 7.50 7.65
C LEU A 90 -12.24 8.99 7.88
N GLY A 91 -11.00 9.43 7.66
CA GLY A 91 -10.59 10.82 7.83
C GLY A 91 -9.15 11.05 7.40
N VAL A 92 -8.85 12.29 7.05
CA VAL A 92 -7.49 12.78 6.74
C VAL A 92 -7.29 14.08 7.49
N HIS A 93 -6.35 14.08 8.44
CA HIS A 93 -6.14 15.18 9.36
C HIS A 93 -4.72 15.71 9.25
N TRP A 94 -4.58 17.03 9.28
CA TRP A 94 -3.30 17.71 9.39
C TRP A 94 -2.93 17.91 10.87
N GLY A 95 -1.65 17.81 11.19
CA GLY A 95 -1.15 18.12 12.53
C GLY A 95 0.34 18.45 12.52
N TYR A 96 0.83 18.96 13.64
CA TYR A 96 2.23 19.32 13.84
C TYR A 96 2.86 18.43 14.91
N SER A 97 4.13 18.06 14.71
CA SER A 97 4.96 17.47 15.76
C SER A 97 5.32 18.51 16.83
N SER A 98 5.88 18.05 17.95
CA SER A 98 6.46 18.92 18.99
C SER A 98 7.59 19.83 18.48
N THR A 99 8.22 19.45 17.35
CA THR A 99 9.24 20.25 16.66
C THR A 99 8.66 21.20 15.61
N GLY A 100 7.33 21.34 15.54
CA GLY A 100 6.63 22.22 14.60
C GLY A 100 6.54 21.69 13.17
N ARG A 101 6.95 20.44 12.90
CA ARG A 101 6.88 19.86 11.54
C ARG A 101 5.49 19.33 11.25
N GLY A 102 4.88 19.82 10.17
CA GLY A 102 3.55 19.42 9.73
C GLY A 102 3.51 18.08 8.99
N SER A 103 2.41 17.33 9.14
CA SER A 103 2.15 16.09 8.41
C SER A 103 0.65 15.79 8.34
N TRP A 104 0.25 14.90 7.42
CA TRP A 104 -1.09 14.31 7.45
C TRP A 104 -1.06 12.91 8.06
N ALA A 105 -2.11 12.60 8.82
CA ALA A 105 -2.48 11.25 9.19
C ALA A 105 -3.84 10.92 8.58
N SER A 106 -3.93 9.79 7.86
CA SER A 106 -5.21 9.28 7.36
C SER A 106 -5.63 8.03 8.12
N ALA A 107 -6.82 8.04 8.72
CA ALA A 107 -7.45 6.86 9.28
C ALA A 107 -8.14 6.09 8.16
N VAL A 108 -7.79 4.81 8.01
CA VAL A 108 -8.25 3.96 6.91
C VAL A 108 -8.65 2.58 7.41
N GLU A 109 -9.52 1.93 6.66
CA GLU A 109 -9.88 0.54 6.86
C GLU A 109 -9.79 -0.26 5.56
N PHE A 110 -9.31 -1.48 5.69
CA PHE A 110 -9.30 -2.47 4.63
C PHE A 110 -10.45 -3.45 4.87
N ALA A 111 -11.18 -3.77 3.79
CA ALA A 111 -12.25 -4.76 3.83
C ALA A 111 -11.73 -6.18 4.14
N SER A 112 -10.45 -6.44 3.87
CA SER A 112 -9.81 -7.73 4.16
C SER A 112 -8.28 -7.62 4.08
N ALA A 113 -7.60 -8.66 4.58
CA ALA A 113 -6.22 -8.94 4.27
C ALA A 113 -6.02 -9.10 2.76
N GLY A 114 -4.81 -8.82 2.27
CA GLY A 114 -4.52 -8.94 0.83
C GLY A 114 -3.48 -7.95 0.32
N CYS A 115 -3.33 -7.89 -1.00
CA CYS A 115 -2.44 -6.97 -1.68
C CYS A 115 -3.17 -5.68 -2.01
N TRP A 116 -2.65 -4.54 -1.57
CA TRP A 116 -3.31 -3.25 -1.68
C TRP A 116 -2.37 -2.21 -2.29
N ARG A 117 -2.87 -1.50 -3.32
CA ARG A 117 -2.26 -0.26 -3.78
C ARG A 117 -2.89 0.90 -3.02
N ILE A 118 -2.07 1.69 -2.35
CA ILE A 118 -2.46 2.89 -1.62
C ILE A 118 -1.93 4.10 -2.39
N THR A 119 -2.75 5.13 -2.54
CA THR A 119 -2.39 6.36 -3.25
C THR A 119 -2.74 7.58 -2.41
N GLY A 120 -1.80 8.51 -2.30
CA GLY A 120 -2.00 9.85 -1.74
C GLY A 120 -1.78 10.92 -2.80
N ARG A 121 -2.62 11.96 -2.80
CA ARG A 121 -2.52 13.10 -3.71
C ARG A 121 -2.63 14.41 -2.95
N ALA A 122 -1.63 15.28 -3.12
CA ALA A 122 -1.62 16.62 -2.54
C ALA A 122 -1.18 17.64 -3.62
N GLY A 123 -2.15 18.42 -4.10
CA GLY A 123 -1.96 19.28 -5.28
C GLY A 123 -1.48 18.47 -6.50
N PRO A 124 -0.38 18.86 -7.16
CA PRO A 124 0.15 18.12 -8.31
C PRO A 124 0.93 16.85 -7.93
N SER A 125 1.15 16.62 -6.62
CA SER A 125 1.99 15.50 -6.16
C SER A 125 1.11 14.26 -5.98
N THR A 126 1.47 13.16 -6.65
CA THR A 126 0.85 11.85 -6.44
C THR A 126 1.90 10.86 -5.97
N LEU A 127 1.59 10.11 -4.93
CA LEU A 127 2.40 9.01 -4.41
C LEU A 127 1.57 7.74 -4.42
N SER A 128 2.10 6.63 -4.94
CA SER A 128 1.42 5.34 -4.90
C SER A 128 2.39 4.24 -4.51
N TYR A 129 1.98 3.37 -3.61
CA TYR A 129 2.78 2.22 -3.16
C TYR A 129 1.89 1.00 -2.94
N ILE A 130 2.50 -0.17 -2.90
CA ILE A 130 1.85 -1.47 -2.76
C ILE A 130 2.32 -2.10 -1.45
N VAL A 131 1.38 -2.60 -0.65
CA VAL A 131 1.62 -3.32 0.60
C VAL A 131 0.83 -4.61 0.63
N LYS A 132 1.31 -5.59 1.40
CA LYS A 132 0.50 -6.73 1.83
C LYS A 132 -0.10 -6.38 3.19
N VAL A 133 -1.41 -6.20 3.25
CA VAL A 133 -2.15 -6.06 4.52
C VAL A 133 -2.29 -7.44 5.15
N VAL A 134 -1.83 -7.55 6.39
CA VAL A 134 -1.90 -8.77 7.19
C VAL A 134 -2.53 -8.40 8.54
N PRO A 135 -3.54 -9.14 9.02
CA PRO A 135 -4.03 -8.99 10.38
C PRO A 135 -2.90 -9.30 11.36
N GLU A 136 -2.85 -8.58 12.47
CA GLU A 136 -2.00 -8.89 13.62
C GLU A 136 -2.60 -10.03 14.47
#